data_AF-A0A7W3WRF6-F1
#
_entry.id   AF-A0A7W3WRF6-F1
#
_cell.length_a   1.000
_cell.length_b   1.000
_cell.length_c   1.000
_cell.angle_alpha   90.00
_cell.angle_beta   90.00
_cell.angle_gamma   90.00
#
_symmetry.space_group_name_H-M   'P 1'
#
loop_
_entity.id
_entity.type
_entity.pdbx_description
1 polymer ?
#
loop_
_entity_poly.entity_id
_entity_poly.type
_entity_poly.pdbx_seq_one_letter_code
_entity_poly.pdbx_strand_id
1 'polypeptide(L)' 'VRDGDTLRVEVADPRGDRLPAVAAEAESDEHESGRGLVLVAALADRWGVVVGPTPRKTVWAEIDLA' A
#
# COMPACT_ATOMS: atom_id res chain seq x y z
N VAL A 1 -0.35 -16.68 -16.01
CA VAL A 1 -1.41 -17.30 -15.18
C VAL A 1 -1.15 -16.78 -13.77
N ARG A 2 -2.15 -16.23 -13.08
CA ARG A 2 -1.95 -15.90 -11.66
C ARG A 2 -1.91 -17.24 -10.93
N ASP A 3 -0.79 -17.55 -10.29
CA ASP A 3 -0.73 -18.68 -9.36
C ASP A 3 -1.81 -18.46 -8.31
N GLY A 4 -2.63 -19.48 -8.06
CA GLY A 4 -3.80 -19.41 -7.19
C GLY A 4 -3.47 -19.16 -5.70
N ASP A 5 -2.19 -19.01 -5.40
CA ASP A 5 -1.62 -19.02 -4.05
C ASP A 5 -1.26 -17.61 -3.57
N THR A 6 -1.72 -16.55 -4.26
CA THR A 6 -1.51 -15.16 -3.81
C THR A 6 -2.80 -14.33 -3.93
N LEU A 7 -3.21 -13.73 -2.82
CA LEU A 7 -4.24 -12.68 -2.78
C LEU A 7 -3.59 -11.33 -3.09
N ARG A 8 -4.07 -10.63 -4.12
CA ARG A 8 -3.65 -9.27 -4.46
C ARG A 8 -4.78 -8.26 -4.21
N VAL A 9 -4.52 -7.28 -3.36
CA VAL A 9 -5.42 -6.15 -3.05
C VAL A 9 -4.86 -4.88 -3.67
N GLU A 10 -5.69 -4.13 -4.40
CA GLU A 10 -5.28 -2.90 -5.09
C GLU A 10 -6.22 -1.75 -4.75
N VAL A 11 -5.65 -0.58 -4.43
CA VAL A 11 -6.39 0.66 -4.17
C VAL A 11 -5.95 1.72 -5.16
N ALA A 12 -6.87 2.08 -6.05
CA ALA A 12 -6.70 3.13 -7.03
C ALA A 12 -7.06 4.50 -6.45
N ASP A 13 -6.18 5.47 -6.60
CA ASP A 13 -6.44 6.87 -6.23
C ASP A 13 -6.20 7.77 -7.46
N PRO A 14 -7.20 8.56 -7.90
CA PRO A 14 -7.07 9.50 -9.02
C PRO A 14 -6.25 10.77 -8.70
N ARG A 15 -5.73 10.91 -7.48
CA ARG A 15 -4.75 11.95 -7.08
C ARG A 15 -3.32 11.41 -7.18
N GLY A 16 -2.86 11.22 -8.41
CA GLY A 16 -1.54 10.62 -8.72
C GLY A 16 -0.37 11.55 -8.49
N ASP A 17 -0.61 12.84 -8.33
CA ASP A 17 0.36 13.87 -7.93
C ASP A 17 0.82 13.74 -6.47
N ARG A 18 0.02 13.08 -5.61
CA ARG A 18 0.34 12.85 -4.21
C ARG A 18 0.64 11.38 -3.94
N LEU A 19 1.91 10.99 -3.98
CA LEU A 19 2.32 9.64 -3.64
C LEU A 19 2.16 9.36 -2.14
N PRO A 20 1.82 8.11 -1.77
CA PRO A 20 1.74 7.70 -0.38
C PRO A 20 3.17 7.65 0.20
N ALA A 21 3.32 8.11 1.43
CA ALA A 21 4.58 8.08 2.17
C ALA A 21 4.39 7.20 3.40
N VAL A 22 5.32 6.27 3.64
CA VAL A 22 5.37 5.53 4.90
C VAL A 22 5.80 6.54 5.96
N ALA A 23 4.96 6.75 6.97
CA ALA A 23 5.32 7.58 8.10
C ALA A 23 6.57 6.98 8.75
N ALA A 24 7.58 7.81 9.05
CA ALA A 24 8.67 7.36 9.90
C ALA A 24 8.08 6.94 11.26
N GLU A 25 8.56 5.83 11.82
CA GLU A 25 8.16 5.31 13.13
C GLU A 25 8.61 6.29 14.25
N ALA A 26 8.02 7.48 14.32
CA ALA A 26 8.26 8.48 15.38
C ALA A 26 7.34 9.72 15.31
N GLU A 27 6.21 9.67 14.59
CA GLU A 27 5.17 10.66 14.87
C GLU A 27 4.42 10.13 16.10
N SER A 28 4.40 10.92 17.19
CA SER A 28 4.00 10.51 18.54
C SER A 28 2.81 9.54 18.61
N ASP A 29 2.74 8.74 19.68
CA ASP A 29 1.63 7.80 19.93
C ASP A 29 0.23 8.44 19.90
N GLU A 30 0.18 9.77 20.03
CA GLU A 30 -1.01 10.62 19.98
C GLU A 30 -1.58 10.85 18.56
N HIS A 31 -0.86 10.49 17.49
CA HIS A 31 -1.36 10.65 16.12
C HIS A 31 -2.34 9.53 15.72
N GLU A 32 -3.58 9.90 15.37
CA GLU A 32 -4.62 8.97 14.90
C GLU A 32 -4.49 8.60 13.40
N SER A 33 -3.52 9.18 12.69
CA SER A 33 -3.34 9.00 11.23
C SER A 33 -1.92 8.53 10.88
N GLY A 34 -1.65 8.26 9.59
CA GLY A 34 -0.31 7.89 9.11
C GLY A 34 0.08 6.41 9.30
N ARG A 35 -0.65 5.65 10.12
CA ARG A 35 -0.34 4.23 10.42
C ARG A 35 -0.73 3.24 9.32
N GLY A 36 -1.58 3.64 8.37
CA GLY A 36 -2.14 2.72 7.37
C GLY A 36 -1.08 1.97 6.56
N LEU A 37 -0.06 2.67 6.05
CA LEU A 37 1.02 2.03 5.28
C LEU A 37 2.00 1.24 6.15
N VAL A 38 2.17 1.63 7.42
CA VAL A 38 2.95 0.84 8.38
C VAL A 38 2.29 -0.53 8.57
N LEU A 39 0.97 -0.56 8.72
CA LEU A 39 0.22 -1.82 8.82
C LEU A 39 0.30 -2.63 7.52
N VAL A 40 0.17 -2.00 6.35
CA VAL A 40 0.32 -2.69 5.06
C VAL A 40 1.72 -3.29 4.93
N ALA A 41 2.76 -2.55 5.28
CA ALA A 41 4.14 -3.03 5.22
C ALA A 41 4.42 -4.18 6.18
N ALA A 42 3.76 -4.22 7.34
CA ALA A 42 3.89 -5.28 8.32
C ALA A 42 3.09 -6.55 7.97
N LEU A 43 1.95 -6.42 7.28
CA LEU A 43 1.02 -7.53 7.03
C LEU A 43 1.16 -8.16 5.64
N ALA A 44 1.68 -7.43 4.66
CA ALA A 44 1.83 -7.94 3.30
C ALA A 44 3.19 -8.61 3.11
N ASP A 45 3.23 -9.72 2.38
CA ASP A 45 4.49 -10.35 1.95
C ASP A 45 5.21 -9.47 0.94
N ARG A 46 4.44 -8.83 0.06
CA ARG A 46 4.91 -7.88 -0.93
C ARG A 46 3.92 -6.74 -1.04
N TRP A 47 4.40 -5.51 -1.12
CA TRP A 47 3.54 -4.36 -1.37
C TRP A 47 4.30 -3.31 -2.15
N GLY A 48 3.57 -2.37 -2.76
CA GLY A 48 4.20 -1.27 -3.47
C GLY A 48 3.22 -0.27 -4.03
N VAL A 49 3.78 0.66 -4.80
CA VAL A 49 3.02 1.71 -5.46
C VAL A 49 3.36 1.68 -6.95
N VAL A 50 2.34 1.63 -7.78
CA VAL A 50 2.49 1.83 -9.23
C VAL A 50 1.79 3.13 -9.60
N VAL A 51 2.52 4.00 -10.29
CA VAL A 51 1.95 5.16 -10.96
C VAL A 51 1.41 4.68 -12.31
N GLY A 52 0.09 4.75 -12.49
CA GLY A 52 -0.57 4.40 -13.75
C GLY A 52 -0.52 5.57 -14.74
N PRO A 53 -1.29 5.53 -15.84
CA PRO A 53 -1.47 6.72 -16.66
C PRO A 53 -1.99 7.86 -15.77
N THR A 54 -1.37 9.02 -15.90
CA THR A 54 -1.71 10.23 -15.16
C THR A 54 -3.22 10.49 -15.25
N PRO A 55 -3.91 10.83 -14.15
CA PRO A 55 -3.41 11.18 -12.83
C PRO A 55 -3.59 10.05 -11.80
N ARG A 56 -3.43 8.77 -12.15
CA ARG A 56 -3.73 7.68 -11.21
C ARG A 56 -2.48 7.11 -10.54
N LYS A 57 -2.57 6.86 -9.24
CA LYS A 57 -1.66 5.95 -8.53
C LYS A 57 -2.41 4.73 -8.01
N THR A 58 -1.69 3.66 -7.72
CA THR A 58 -2.24 2.44 -7.14
C THR A 58 -1.30 1.90 -6.09
N VAL A 59 -1.79 1.79 -4.86
CA VAL A 59 -1.15 0.99 -3.83
C VAL A 59 -1.62 -0.44 -4.01
N TRP A 60 -0.69 -1.39 -3.94
CA TRP A 60 -1.01 -2.80 -3.99
C TRP A 60 -0.32 -3.55 -2.85
N ALA A 61 -0.98 -4.61 -2.39
CA ALA A 61 -0.47 -5.55 -1.40
C ALA A 61 -0.76 -6.97 -1.87
N GLU A 62 0.20 -7.86 -1.66
CA GLU A 62 0.12 -9.29 -1.94
C GLU A 62 0.34 -10.06 -0.65
N ILE A 63 -0.48 -11.09 -0.46
CA ILE A 63 -0.43 -12.04 0.65
C ILE A 63 -0.42 -13.44 0.04
N ASP A 64 0.55 -14.25 0.42
CA ASP A 64 0.65 -15.64 0.00
C ASP A 64 -0.35 -16.49 0.81
N LEU A 65 -1.21 -17.22 0.09
CA LEU A 65 -2.25 -18.08 0.62
C LEU A 65 -1.66 -19.50 0.71
N ALA A 66 -1.43 -19.97 1.94
CA ALA A 66 -0.93 -21.32 2.21
C ALA A 66 -1.92 -22.42 1.82
#